data_AF-F3GQR9-F1
#
_entry.id   AF-F3GQR9-F1
#
_cell.length_a   1.000
_cell.length_b   1.000
_cell.length_c   1.000
_cell.angle_alpha   90.00
_cell.angle_beta   90.00
_cell.angle_gamma   90.00
#
_symmetry.space_group_name_H-M   'P 1'
#
loop_
_entity.id
_entity.type
_entity.pdbx_description
1 polymer ?
#
loop_
_entity_poly.entity_id
_entity_poly.type
_entity_poly.pdbx_seq_one_letter_code
_entity_poly.pdbx_strand_id
1 'polypeptide(L)' 'RNMHVAPDSNRSLRDDDGDVDFATSFDANGNLLQLVRGQVMGWDAR' A
#
# COMPACT_ATOMS: atom_id res chain seq x y z
N ARG A 1 -16.00 -2.80 0.62
CA ARG A 1 -14.58 -2.38 0.64
C ARG A 1 -13.76 -3.65 0.49
N ASN A 2 -13.27 -3.94 -0.70
CA ASN A 2 -12.37 -5.06 -0.94
C ASN A 2 -10.92 -4.60 -0.76
N MET A 3 -10.06 -5.53 -0.35
CA MET A 3 -8.63 -5.33 -0.19
C MET A 3 -7.91 -6.53 -0.80
N HIS A 4 -6.80 -6.26 -1.49
CA HIS A 4 -5.83 -7.26 -1.87
C HIS A 4 -4.82 -7.39 -0.74
N VAL A 5 -4.54 -8.63 -0.33
CA VAL A 5 -3.59 -8.92 0.74
C VAL A 5 -2.44 -9.73 0.14
N ALA A 6 -1.21 -9.32 0.41
CA ALA A 6 -0.04 -10.06 -0.02
C ALA A 6 -0.03 -11.46 0.62
N PRO A 7 0.32 -12.53 -0.13
CA PRO A 7 0.22 -13.90 0.39
C PRO A 7 1.10 -14.21 1.61
N ASP A 8 2.19 -13.45 1.77
CA ASP A 8 3.29 -13.72 2.70
C ASP A 8 3.57 -12.57 3.68
N SER A 9 2.71 -11.55 3.73
CA SER A 9 2.90 -10.40 4.63
C SER A 9 1.58 -9.68 4.97
N ASN A 10 1.64 -8.78 5.94
CA ASN A 10 0.50 -7.93 6.33
C ASN A 10 0.29 -6.73 5.38
N ARG A 11 0.89 -6.75 4.18
CA ARG A 11 0.69 -5.69 3.19
C ARG A 11 -0.68 -5.85 2.57
N SER A 12 -1.50 -4.80 2.67
CA SER A 12 -2.81 -4.76 2.05
C SER A 12 -2.98 -3.51 1.21
N LEU A 13 -3.49 -3.66 0.00
CA LEU A 13 -3.83 -2.57 -0.92
C LEU A 13 -5.32 -2.58 -1.21
N ARG A 14 -5.87 -1.41 -1.50
CA ARG A 14 -7.28 -1.30 -1.86
C ARG A 14 -7.50 -1.88 -3.25
N ASP A 15 -8.64 -2.52 -3.42
CA ASP A 15 -9.13 -2.97 -4.72
C ASP A 15 -9.58 -1.72 -5.50
N ASP A 16 -8.61 -1.08 -6.15
CA ASP A 16 -8.82 0.01 -7.11
C ASP A 16 -8.80 -0.62 -8.52
N ASP A 17 -9.43 0.00 -9.54
CA ASP A 17 -9.59 -0.56 -10.91
C ASP A 17 -8.27 -0.80 -11.70
N GLY A 18 -7.12 -0.84 -11.03
CA GLY A 18 -5.79 -1.05 -11.60
C GLY A 18 -5.07 -2.26 -11.00
N ASP A 19 -3.94 -2.59 -11.60
CA ASP A 19 -3.12 -3.72 -11.15
C ASP A 19 -2.48 -3.43 -9.78
N VAL A 20 -2.44 -4.45 -8.93
CA VAL A 20 -2.01 -4.33 -7.53
C VAL A 20 -0.50 -4.52 -7.45
N ASP A 21 0.24 -3.43 -7.28
CA ASP A 21 1.69 -3.47 -7.15
C ASP A 21 2.15 -3.33 -5.70
N PHE A 22 2.33 -4.46 -5.01
CA PHE A 22 2.90 -4.51 -3.67
C PHE A 22 4.38 -4.12 -3.60
N ALA A 23 5.11 -4.14 -4.74
CA ALA A 23 6.54 -3.84 -4.77
C ALA A 23 6.79 -2.33 -4.73
N THR A 24 5.91 -1.51 -5.31
CA THR A 24 6.09 -0.05 -5.36
C THR A 24 5.14 0.74 -4.47
N SER A 25 4.12 0.10 -3.89
CA SER A 25 3.14 0.80 -3.04
C SER A 25 3.62 1.09 -1.62
N PHE A 26 4.78 0.57 -1.22
CA PHE A 26 5.34 0.73 0.11
C PHE A 26 6.75 1.35 0.03
N ASP A 27 7.11 2.16 1.02
CA ASP A 27 8.48 2.66 1.16
C ASP A 27 9.46 1.54 1.57
N ALA A 28 10.75 1.88 1.66
CA ALA A 28 11.80 0.93 2.05
C ALA A 28 11.62 0.35 3.47
N ASN A 29 10.84 1.01 4.33
CA ASN A 29 10.53 0.54 5.68
C ASN A 29 9.23 -0.31 5.72
N GLY A 30 8.55 -0.46 4.58
CA GLY A 30 7.28 -1.17 4.48
C GLY A 30 6.06 -0.34 4.87
N ASN A 31 6.17 1.00 4.90
CA ASN A 31 5.02 1.87 5.14
C ASN A 31 4.30 2.18 3.83
N LEU A 32 2.97 2.23 3.86
CA LEU A 32 2.15 2.47 2.67
C LEU A 32 2.34 3.91 2.14
N LEU A 33 2.60 4.07 0.83
CA LEU A 33 2.84 5.39 0.22
C LEU A 33 1.56 6.17 -0.08
N GLN A 34 0.49 5.47 -0.47
CA GLN A 34 -0.81 6.08 -0.78
C GLN A 34 -1.94 5.27 -0.15
N LEU A 35 -2.83 5.94 0.59
CA LEU A 35 -3.98 5.25 1.22
C LEU A 35 -5.03 4.83 0.19
N VAL A 36 -5.22 5.72 -0.77
CA VAL A 36 -6.01 5.58 -2.00
C VAL A 36 -5.29 6.39 -3.07
N ARG A 37 -5.57 6.11 -4.35
CA ARG A 37 -4.96 6.85 -5.46
C ARG A 37 -5.09 8.38 -5.27
N GLY A 38 -3.94 9.06 -5.27
CA GLY A 38 -3.85 10.52 -5.11
C GLY A 38 -3.76 11.02 -3.67
N GLN A 39 -3.94 10.17 -2.66
CA GLN A 39 -3.74 10.52 -1.25
C GLN A 39 -2.42 9.98 -0.75
N VAL A 40 -1.36 10.78 -0.86
CA VAL A 40 0.00 10.46 -0.39
C VAL A 40 0.06 10.47 1.14
N MET A 41 0.75 9.50 1.72
CA MET A 41 1.02 9.43 3.15
C MET A 41 2.47 9.78 3.46
N GLY A 42 2.67 10.49 4.57
CA GLY A 42 3.98 10.76 5.14
C GLY A 42 4.12 10.01 6.46
N TRP A 43 5.29 9.42 6.66
CA TRP A 43 5.63 8.68 7.87
C TRP A 43 6.82 9.33 8.54
N ASP A 44 6.72 9.50 9.84
CA ASP A 44 7.76 9.98 10.72
C ASP A 44 8.63 8.82 11.22
N ALA A 45 9.95 9.03 11.24
CA ALA A 45 10.86 8.13 11.94
C ALA A 45 10.66 8.36 13.44
N ARG A 46 10.26 7.30 14.15
CA ARG A 46 10.10 7.31 15.60
C ARG A 46 11.43 7.15 16.31
#